data_AF-A0A836JRA2-F1
#
_entry.id   AF-A0A836JRA2-F1
#
_cell.length_a   1.000
_cell.length_b   1.000
_cell.length_c   1.000
_cell.angle_alpha   90.00
_cell.angle_beta   90.00
_cell.angle_gamma   90.00
#
_symmetry.space_group_name_H-M   'P 1'
#
loop_
_entity.id
_entity.type
_entity.pdbx_description
1 polymer ?
#
loop_
_entity_poly.entity_id
_entity_poly.type
_entity_poly.pdbx_seq_one_letter_code
_entity_poly.pdbx_strand_id
1 'polypeptide(L)'
;MAAAPNGDAYTTDVLPYRVYPLETPTLLEVAEVLQNGMQPLFQRVNVDIASCPNLSTAPYNLAGVGLGGYTSMVKFLPLEENVPWNQKTRDFREIFTTSCRDAFVIGASYATKPSMPYYGHVRVINIFTFLYVKILLNESRLIFAERGNGQTRIEKLTDPNQMKYTNKGIFFVSEGRGGHVIRVRAKGRKTINTDIITLMQMVLYEKYGNDNKFVGK
;
A
#
# COMPACT_ATOMS: atom_id res chain seq x y z
N MET A 1 27.32 -11.84 -38.82
CA MET A 1 28.11 -11.71 -37.57
C MET A 1 27.37 -10.76 -36.64
N ALA A 2 27.23 -11.17 -35.36
CA ALA A 2 26.70 -10.45 -34.18
C ALA A 2 25.30 -9.82 -34.32
N ALA A 3 24.21 -10.47 -33.87
CA ALA A 3 23.73 -10.56 -32.49
C ALA A 3 23.42 -9.18 -31.87
N ALA A 4 22.14 -8.78 -31.91
CA ALA A 4 21.59 -7.77 -31.01
C ALA A 4 20.68 -8.46 -29.97
N PRO A 5 20.65 -7.99 -28.71
CA PRO A 5 20.22 -8.79 -27.56
C PRO A 5 18.70 -8.77 -27.36
N ASN A 6 18.18 -9.86 -26.81
CA ASN A 6 16.86 -9.91 -26.20
C ASN A 6 16.81 -8.95 -25.01
N GLY A 7 16.07 -7.84 -25.12
CA GLY A 7 15.85 -6.92 -24.00
C GLY A 7 14.98 -5.72 -24.38
N ASP A 8 13.83 -5.63 -23.72
CA ASP A 8 13.06 -4.41 -23.42
C ASP A 8 12.70 -3.46 -24.56
N ALA A 9 11.60 -3.76 -25.26
CA ALA A 9 10.87 -2.81 -26.09
C ALA A 9 9.41 -2.65 -25.59
N TYR A 10 9.24 -2.15 -24.37
CA TYR A 10 8.00 -1.54 -23.91
C TYR A 10 8.31 -0.32 -23.02
N THR A 11 9.12 0.61 -23.51
CA THR A 11 9.09 1.99 -23.03
C THR A 11 8.19 2.77 -23.97
N THR A 12 6.93 2.96 -23.58
CA THR A 12 6.10 3.99 -24.19
C THR A 12 6.40 5.29 -23.42
N ASP A 13 6.67 6.38 -24.13
CA ASP A 13 7.01 7.68 -23.53
C ASP A 13 5.79 8.38 -22.87
N VAL A 14 4.62 7.73 -22.86
CA VAL A 14 3.39 8.24 -22.24
C VAL A 14 3.00 7.31 -21.11
N LEU A 15 3.56 7.56 -19.93
CA LEU A 15 3.14 6.91 -18.71
C LEU A 15 1.74 7.44 -18.34
N PRO A 16 0.71 6.61 -18.16
CA PRO A 16 -0.67 7.04 -17.86
C PRO A 16 -0.83 7.56 -16.41
N TYR A 17 0.26 8.00 -15.79
CA TYR A 17 0.31 8.46 -14.40
C TYR A 17 1.13 9.73 -14.27
N ARG A 18 0.82 10.52 -13.24
CA ARG A 18 1.59 11.71 -12.86
C ARG A 18 2.49 11.36 -11.69
N VAL A 19 3.76 11.75 -11.77
CA VAL A 19 4.73 11.60 -10.68
C VAL A 19 4.76 12.90 -9.89
N TYR A 20 4.63 12.79 -8.58
CA TYR A 20 4.77 13.90 -7.65
C TYR A 20 5.99 13.63 -6.77
N PRO A 21 7.02 14.50 -6.78
CA PRO A 21 8.16 14.35 -5.89
C PRO A 21 7.71 14.52 -4.44
N LEU A 22 8.21 13.66 -3.56
CA LEU A 22 7.95 13.71 -2.12
C LEU A 22 9.13 14.38 -1.41
N GLU A 23 8.83 15.26 -0.46
CA GLU A 23 9.82 15.66 0.53
C GLU A 23 10.06 14.47 1.47
N THR A 24 11.34 14.16 1.70
CA THR A 24 11.78 12.94 2.37
C THR A 24 12.47 13.29 3.69
N PRO A 25 11.71 13.66 4.74
CA PRO A 25 12.29 13.91 6.06
C PRO A 25 13.05 12.68 6.58
N THR A 26 13.93 12.90 7.54
CA THR A 26 14.69 11.78 8.12
C THR A 26 13.77 10.86 8.92
N LEU A 27 14.15 9.58 9.11
CA LEU A 27 13.32 8.67 9.92
C LEU A 27 13.24 9.17 11.37
N LEU A 28 14.32 9.80 11.83
CA LEU A 28 14.44 10.38 13.16
C LEU A 28 13.49 11.54 13.34
N GLU A 29 13.49 12.48 12.39
CA GLU A 29 12.59 13.63 12.42
C GLU A 29 11.11 13.20 12.45
N VAL A 30 10.70 12.28 11.58
CA VAL A 30 9.32 11.78 11.57
C VAL A 30 8.98 11.05 12.87
N ALA A 31 9.92 10.26 13.42
CA ALA A 31 9.73 9.57 14.69
C ALA A 31 9.57 10.54 15.86
N GLU A 32 10.35 11.61 15.92
CA GLU A 32 10.26 12.66 16.95
C GLU A 32 8.95 13.44 16.86
N VAL A 33 8.54 13.82 15.64
CA VAL A 33 7.26 14.51 15.40
C VAL A 33 6.09 13.64 15.87
N LEU A 34 6.07 12.36 15.50
CA LEU A 34 5.05 11.42 15.94
C LEU A 34 5.09 11.16 17.44
N GLN A 35 6.28 10.98 18.03
CA GLN A 35 6.44 10.78 19.47
C GLN A 35 5.81 11.95 20.25
N ASN A 36 6.15 13.18 19.88
CA ASN A 36 5.71 14.38 20.57
C ASN A 36 4.21 14.65 20.35
N GLY A 37 3.73 14.55 19.11
CA GLY A 37 2.32 14.81 18.80
C GLY A 37 1.36 13.74 19.33
N MET A 38 1.81 12.49 19.45
CA MET A 38 0.97 11.40 19.97
C MET A 38 0.98 11.27 21.49
N GLN A 39 1.97 11.83 22.19
CA GLN A 39 2.09 11.77 23.65
C GLN A 39 0.86 12.28 24.42
N PRO A 40 0.21 13.40 24.05
CA PRO A 40 -1.02 13.82 24.72
C PRO A 40 -2.21 12.88 24.43
N LEU A 41 -2.21 12.16 23.30
CA LEU A 41 -3.36 11.39 22.80
C LEU A 41 -3.50 9.98 23.43
N PHE A 42 -2.44 9.45 24.03
CA PHE A 42 -2.39 8.09 24.58
C PHE A 42 -1.87 8.09 26.03
N GLN A 43 -2.25 7.08 26.82
CA GLN A 43 -1.68 6.86 28.16
C GLN A 43 -0.21 6.45 28.08
N ARG A 44 0.14 5.63 27.08
CA ARG A 44 1.51 5.20 26.79
C ARG A 44 1.74 5.24 25.30
N VAL A 45 2.74 5.98 24.84
CA VAL A 45 3.19 5.96 23.45
C VAL A 45 4.71 5.92 23.40
N ASN A 46 5.23 5.10 22.50
CA ASN A 46 6.65 5.03 22.18
C ASN A 46 6.80 4.89 20.66
N VAL A 47 7.46 5.86 20.05
CA VAL A 47 7.82 5.91 18.64
C VAL A 47 9.34 5.91 18.58
N ASP A 48 9.88 4.85 17.99
CA ASP A 48 11.32 4.64 17.91
C ASP A 48 11.72 4.09 16.54
N ILE A 49 12.97 4.31 16.13
CA ILE A 49 13.52 3.65 14.94
C ILE A 49 13.99 2.25 15.36
N ALA A 50 13.51 1.23 14.66
CA ALA A 50 13.90 -0.15 14.91
C ALA A 50 14.21 -0.86 13.60
N SER A 51 15.00 -1.94 13.66
CA SER A 51 15.12 -2.87 12.55
C SER A 51 13.77 -3.52 12.27
N CYS A 52 13.39 -3.57 11.00
CA CYS A 52 12.15 -4.19 10.54
C CYS A 52 12.20 -5.69 10.89
N PRO A 53 11.20 -6.23 11.63
CA PRO A 53 11.12 -7.66 11.84
C PRO A 53 10.85 -8.35 10.51
N ASN A 54 11.13 -9.66 10.43
CA ASN A 54 10.78 -10.42 9.24
C ASN A 54 9.24 -10.46 9.08
N LEU A 55 8.74 -9.76 8.06
CA LEU A 55 7.30 -9.64 7.81
C LEU A 55 6.74 -10.85 7.05
N SER A 56 7.59 -11.72 6.50
CA SER A 56 7.12 -12.94 5.81
C SER A 56 6.59 -14.01 6.77
N THR A 57 6.93 -13.92 8.05
CA THR A 57 6.51 -14.87 9.08
C THR A 57 5.33 -14.35 9.91
N ALA A 58 4.73 -15.23 10.72
CA ALA A 58 3.74 -14.84 11.70
C ALA A 58 4.29 -13.74 12.63
N PRO A 59 3.45 -12.77 13.05
CA PRO A 59 2.01 -12.67 12.81
C PRO A 59 1.62 -12.00 11.48
N TYR A 60 2.58 -11.50 10.71
CA TYR A 60 2.31 -10.62 9.56
C TYR A 60 1.97 -11.38 8.28
N ASN A 61 2.74 -12.43 7.97
CA ASN A 61 2.56 -13.29 6.78
C ASN A 61 2.46 -12.46 5.48
N LEU A 62 3.36 -11.49 5.31
CA LEU A 62 3.48 -10.66 4.10
C LEU A 62 4.26 -11.39 3.00
N ALA A 63 4.07 -10.96 1.75
CA ALA A 63 4.83 -11.51 0.63
C ALA A 63 6.31 -11.07 0.64
N GLY A 64 6.63 -9.94 1.27
CA GLY A 64 7.99 -9.41 1.43
C GLY A 64 8.56 -9.64 2.84
N VAL A 65 9.88 -9.63 2.97
CA VAL A 65 10.58 -9.80 4.26
C VAL A 65 10.59 -8.51 5.10
N GLY A 66 10.41 -7.34 4.47
CA GLY A 66 10.36 -6.05 5.13
C GLY A 66 9.66 -4.98 4.29
N LEU A 67 9.82 -3.70 4.68
CA LEU A 67 9.24 -2.53 3.99
C LEU A 67 10.30 -1.62 3.36
N GLY A 68 11.57 -2.04 3.40
CA GLY A 68 12.71 -1.24 2.96
C GLY A 68 12.93 -1.28 1.45
N GLY A 69 13.86 -0.45 1.01
CA GLY A 69 14.20 -0.22 -0.40
C GLY A 69 13.70 1.13 -0.90
N TYR A 70 13.60 1.29 -2.22
CA TYR A 70 13.01 2.48 -2.83
C TYR A 70 11.51 2.50 -2.62
N THR A 71 11.06 3.38 -1.73
CA THR A 71 9.65 3.49 -1.34
C THR A 71 8.91 4.48 -2.23
N SER A 72 7.64 4.21 -2.48
CA SER A 72 6.76 5.07 -3.27
C SER A 72 5.31 4.84 -2.88
N MET A 73 4.47 5.85 -3.07
CA MET A 73 3.03 5.72 -2.90
C MET A 73 2.34 5.80 -4.26
N VAL A 74 1.53 4.80 -4.57
CA VAL A 74 0.72 4.75 -5.79
C VAL A 74 -0.75 4.94 -5.41
N LYS A 75 -1.37 5.99 -5.93
CA LYS A 75 -2.78 6.27 -5.73
C LYS A 75 -3.51 6.17 -7.07
N PHE A 76 -4.45 5.24 -7.16
CA PHE A 76 -5.40 5.22 -8.26
C PHE A 76 -6.58 6.11 -7.92
N LEU A 77 -6.77 7.14 -8.73
CA LEU A 77 -7.89 8.05 -8.65
C LEU A 77 -9.11 7.42 -9.35
N PRO A 78 -10.33 7.71 -8.85
CA PRO A 78 -11.53 7.30 -9.56
C PRO A 78 -11.53 7.88 -10.98
N LEU A 79 -11.84 7.02 -11.95
CA LEU A 79 -12.26 7.46 -13.27
C LEU A 79 -13.58 8.23 -13.16
N GLU A 80 -13.86 9.08 -14.14
CA GLU A 80 -15.07 9.92 -14.20
C GLU A 80 -16.34 9.16 -13.76
N GLU A 81 -17.23 9.86 -13.06
CA GLU A 81 -18.41 9.27 -12.41
C GLU A 81 -19.25 8.42 -13.37
N ASN A 82 -19.30 8.81 -14.65
CA ASN A 82 -20.11 8.17 -15.69
C ASN A 82 -19.49 6.95 -16.37
N VAL A 83 -18.26 6.55 -16.03
CA VAL A 83 -17.64 5.37 -16.66
C VAL A 83 -18.18 4.06 -16.03
N PRO A 84 -18.69 3.11 -16.83
CA PRO A 84 -19.16 1.80 -16.34
C PRO A 84 -18.09 1.00 -15.57
N TRP A 85 -18.50 0.18 -14.60
CA TRP A 85 -17.59 -0.55 -13.70
C TRP A 85 -16.63 -1.50 -14.42
N ASN A 86 -17.06 -2.11 -15.52
CA ASN A 86 -16.24 -2.99 -16.35
C ASN A 86 -15.11 -2.22 -17.05
N GLN A 87 -15.35 -0.96 -17.41
CA GLN A 87 -14.36 -0.04 -17.96
C GLN A 87 -13.50 0.63 -16.88
N LYS A 88 -13.91 0.59 -15.60
CA LYS A 88 -13.12 1.04 -14.44
C LYS A 88 -12.19 -0.03 -13.87
N THR A 89 -12.39 -1.28 -14.28
CA THR A 89 -11.62 -2.41 -13.79
C THR A 89 -10.29 -2.50 -14.52
N ARG A 90 -9.19 -2.74 -13.81
CA ARG A 90 -7.84 -2.95 -14.38
C ARG A 90 -7.19 -4.17 -13.74
N ASP A 91 -6.31 -4.83 -14.49
CA ASP A 91 -5.50 -5.93 -13.96
C ASP A 91 -4.33 -5.35 -13.17
N PHE A 92 -4.18 -5.78 -11.92
CA PHE A 92 -3.09 -5.34 -11.06
C PHE A 92 -1.73 -5.78 -11.62
N ARG A 93 -1.66 -6.94 -12.27
CA ARG A 93 -0.42 -7.46 -12.87
C ARG A 93 0.09 -6.52 -13.94
N GLU A 94 -0.79 -6.06 -14.82
CA GLU A 94 -0.41 -5.17 -15.93
C GLU A 94 0.28 -3.91 -15.43
N ILE A 95 -0.22 -3.29 -14.37
CA ILE A 95 0.33 -2.03 -13.86
C ILE A 95 1.69 -2.24 -13.19
N PHE A 96 1.77 -3.18 -12.26
CA PHE A 96 2.98 -3.33 -11.44
C PHE A 96 4.08 -4.12 -12.14
N THR A 97 3.75 -4.98 -13.12
CA THR A 97 4.79 -5.67 -13.91
C THR A 97 5.41 -4.79 -14.99
N THR A 98 4.68 -3.79 -15.49
CA THR A 98 5.20 -2.85 -16.50
C THR A 98 5.95 -1.68 -15.88
N SER A 99 5.52 -1.20 -14.71
CA SER A 99 5.99 0.08 -14.17
C SER A 99 6.94 -0.04 -12.97
N CYS A 100 6.97 -1.17 -12.25
CA CYS A 100 7.74 -1.31 -11.01
C CYS A 100 8.61 -2.58 -11.04
N ARG A 101 9.95 -2.39 -11.04
CA ARG A 101 10.90 -3.51 -10.95
C ARG A 101 10.96 -4.06 -9.53
N ASP A 102 10.91 -5.38 -9.40
CA ASP A 102 11.01 -6.15 -8.15
C ASP A 102 10.28 -5.51 -6.95
N ALA A 103 8.97 -5.33 -7.11
CA ALA A 103 8.17 -4.49 -6.25
C ALA A 103 7.35 -5.29 -5.23
N PHE A 104 7.55 -4.97 -3.96
CA PHE A 104 6.63 -5.31 -2.89
C PHE A 104 5.53 -4.25 -2.77
N VAL A 105 4.29 -4.68 -2.89
CA VAL A 105 3.12 -3.79 -2.87
C VAL A 105 2.16 -4.21 -1.76
N ILE A 106 1.87 -3.26 -0.87
CA ILE A 106 0.82 -3.38 0.13
C ILE A 106 -0.16 -2.23 0.03
N GLY A 107 -1.43 -2.47 0.33
CA GLY A 107 -2.41 -1.40 0.37
C GLY A 107 -3.83 -1.90 0.32
N ALA A 108 -4.75 -0.99 0.02
CA ALA A 108 -6.17 -1.29 0.01
C ALA A 108 -6.87 -0.70 -1.22
N SER A 109 -7.84 -1.45 -1.74
CA SER A 109 -8.70 -1.03 -2.84
C SER A 109 -10.04 -1.78 -2.77
N TYR A 110 -10.97 -1.44 -3.65
CA TYR A 110 -12.20 -2.20 -3.83
C TYR A 110 -11.94 -3.41 -4.73
N ALA A 111 -12.44 -4.57 -4.30
CA ALA A 111 -12.44 -5.77 -5.10
C ALA A 111 -13.58 -5.74 -6.14
N THR A 112 -13.38 -6.45 -7.24
CA THR A 112 -14.47 -6.85 -8.13
C THR A 112 -14.28 -8.31 -8.52
N LYS A 113 -15.36 -9.10 -8.44
CA LYS A 113 -15.43 -10.45 -9.02
C LYS A 113 -16.59 -10.46 -10.02
N PRO A 114 -16.49 -11.24 -11.12
CA PRO A 114 -17.58 -11.35 -12.12
C PRO A 114 -18.95 -11.69 -11.53
N SER A 115 -19.00 -12.41 -10.41
CA SER A 115 -20.24 -12.80 -9.72
C SER A 115 -20.66 -11.88 -8.57
N MET A 116 -19.97 -10.76 -8.33
CA MET A 116 -20.34 -9.81 -7.26
C MET A 116 -21.33 -8.76 -7.76
N PRO A 117 -22.51 -8.59 -7.12
CA PRO A 117 -23.55 -7.68 -7.59
C PRO A 117 -23.29 -6.19 -7.30
N TYR A 118 -22.35 -5.81 -6.42
CA TYR A 118 -22.03 -4.42 -6.07
C TYR A 118 -20.54 -4.27 -5.67
N TYR A 119 -20.04 -3.03 -5.50
CA TYR A 119 -18.75 -2.68 -4.86
C TYR A 119 -18.71 -3.12 -3.37
N GLY A 120 -18.98 -4.38 -3.10
CA GLY A 120 -18.77 -4.95 -1.80
C GLY A 120 -17.31 -5.36 -1.71
N HIS A 121 -16.69 -5.02 -0.57
CA HIS A 121 -15.58 -5.78 0.01
C HIS A 121 -14.18 -5.19 -0.26
N VAL A 122 -13.50 -4.89 0.85
CA VAL A 122 -12.16 -4.28 0.89
C VAL A 122 -11.15 -5.35 0.50
N ARG A 123 -10.34 -5.06 -0.51
CA ARG A 123 -9.19 -5.87 -0.91
C ARG A 123 -7.97 -5.35 -0.16
N VAL A 124 -7.31 -6.21 0.59
CA VAL A 124 -5.96 -5.96 1.08
C VAL A 124 -5.00 -6.55 0.07
N ILE A 125 -4.23 -5.69 -0.60
CA ILE A 125 -3.20 -6.10 -1.54
C ILE A 125 -1.92 -6.35 -0.77
N ASN A 126 -1.30 -7.49 -1.04
CA ASN A 126 -0.05 -7.95 -0.45
C ASN A 126 0.62 -8.85 -1.49
N ILE A 127 1.37 -8.20 -2.40
CA ILE A 127 1.96 -8.85 -3.57
C ILE A 127 3.45 -8.53 -3.59
N PHE A 128 4.26 -9.51 -3.96
CA PHE A 128 5.65 -9.31 -4.29
C PHE A 128 5.88 -9.74 -5.74
N THR A 129 6.43 -8.85 -6.56
CA THR A 129 6.79 -9.15 -7.95
C THR A 129 8.29 -9.39 -8.07
N PHE A 130 8.67 -10.43 -8.81
CA PHE A 130 10.04 -10.69 -9.24
C PHE A 130 10.07 -10.62 -10.77
N LEU A 131 10.56 -9.52 -11.35
CA LEU A 131 10.55 -9.34 -12.80
C LEU A 131 11.58 -10.22 -13.52
N TYR A 132 12.75 -10.43 -12.91
CA TYR A 132 13.80 -11.26 -13.50
C TYR A 132 13.33 -12.69 -13.79
N VAL A 133 12.42 -13.22 -12.94
CA VAL A 133 11.89 -14.58 -13.03
C VAL A 133 10.41 -14.62 -13.45
N LYS A 134 9.77 -13.46 -13.64
CA LYS A 134 8.32 -13.29 -13.81
C LYS A 134 7.47 -14.04 -12.76
N ILE A 135 7.98 -14.16 -11.54
CA ILE A 135 7.26 -14.80 -10.42
C ILE A 135 6.49 -13.73 -9.66
N LEU A 136 5.22 -14.01 -9.40
CA LEU A 136 4.34 -13.16 -8.60
C LEU A 136 3.88 -13.94 -7.37
N LEU A 137 4.36 -13.51 -6.19
CA LEU A 137 3.89 -14.05 -4.92
C LEU A 137 2.70 -13.22 -4.46
N ASN A 138 1.54 -13.86 -4.35
CA ASN A 138 0.30 -13.19 -3.96
C ASN A 138 -0.23 -13.70 -2.62
N GLU A 139 -0.11 -12.85 -1.61
CA GLU A 139 -0.66 -13.05 -0.27
C GLU A 139 -1.83 -12.09 0.01
N SER A 140 -2.47 -11.57 -1.05
CA SER A 140 -3.62 -10.67 -0.97
C SER A 140 -4.84 -11.36 -0.40
N ARG A 141 -5.68 -10.58 0.28
CA ARG A 141 -6.91 -11.05 0.90
C ARG A 141 -8.10 -10.19 0.50
N LEU A 142 -9.27 -10.81 0.49
CA LEU A 142 -10.56 -10.16 0.30
C LEU A 142 -11.32 -10.19 1.60
N ILE A 143 -11.83 -9.02 2.03
CA ILE A 143 -12.54 -8.85 3.29
C ILE A 143 -13.99 -8.51 3.00
N PHE A 144 -14.88 -9.44 3.33
CA PHE A 144 -16.31 -9.33 3.14
C PHE A 144 -17.01 -8.93 4.42
N ALA A 145 -17.86 -7.90 4.37
CA ALA A 145 -18.77 -7.56 5.47
C ALA A 145 -20.13 -8.19 5.16
N GLU A 146 -20.57 -9.13 5.99
CA GLU A 146 -21.85 -9.82 5.81
C GLU A 146 -22.97 -9.00 6.47
N ARG A 147 -23.92 -8.53 5.64
CA ARG A 147 -24.99 -7.62 6.08
C ARG A 147 -26.00 -8.28 7.04
N GLY A 148 -26.09 -9.61 7.05
CA GLY A 148 -27.11 -10.36 7.81
C GLY A 148 -26.76 -10.67 9.27
N ASN A 149 -25.47 -10.75 9.62
CA ASN A 149 -25.00 -11.20 10.94
C ASN A 149 -23.90 -10.29 11.53
N GLY A 150 -23.45 -9.26 10.79
CA GLY A 150 -22.34 -8.40 11.18
C GLY A 150 -20.97 -9.08 11.16
N GLN A 151 -20.87 -10.32 10.66
CA GLN A 151 -19.62 -11.05 10.58
C GLN A 151 -18.76 -10.56 9.41
N THR A 152 -17.45 -10.72 9.58
CA THR A 152 -16.47 -10.43 8.54
C THR A 152 -15.85 -11.74 8.06
N ARG A 153 -15.90 -11.98 6.76
CA ARG A 153 -15.30 -13.15 6.12
C ARG A 153 -14.04 -12.74 5.38
N ILE A 154 -12.96 -13.49 5.56
CA ILE A 154 -11.67 -13.21 4.92
C ILE A 154 -11.33 -14.38 4.01
N GLU A 155 -11.09 -14.09 2.73
CA GLU A 155 -10.64 -15.07 1.74
C GLU A 155 -9.24 -14.72 1.25
N LYS A 156 -8.36 -15.72 1.10
CA LYS A 156 -7.10 -15.54 0.37
C LYS A 156 -7.36 -15.54 -1.13
N LEU A 157 -6.75 -14.60 -1.84
CA LEU A 157 -6.87 -14.49 -3.30
C LEU A 157 -5.90 -15.46 -3.98
N THR A 158 -6.38 -16.64 -4.33
CA THR A 158 -5.55 -17.68 -4.98
C THR A 158 -5.66 -17.68 -6.50
N ASP A 159 -6.78 -17.24 -7.05
CA ASP A 159 -7.02 -17.18 -8.50
C ASP A 159 -6.36 -15.94 -9.13
N PRO A 160 -5.38 -16.11 -10.05
CA PRO A 160 -4.74 -14.99 -10.75
C PRO A 160 -5.71 -14.16 -11.58
N ASN A 161 -6.80 -14.73 -12.09
CA ASN A 161 -7.80 -14.01 -12.89
C ASN A 161 -8.64 -13.04 -12.05
N GLN A 162 -8.59 -13.17 -10.73
CA GLN A 162 -9.25 -12.30 -9.76
C GLN A 162 -8.33 -11.17 -9.24
N MET A 163 -7.13 -11.01 -9.79
CA MET A 163 -6.22 -9.90 -9.45
C MET A 163 -6.65 -8.54 -10.03
N LYS A 164 -7.95 -8.28 -10.13
CA LYS A 164 -8.51 -7.04 -10.67
C LYS A 164 -8.87 -6.06 -9.54
N TYR A 165 -8.66 -4.78 -9.77
CA TYR A 165 -9.10 -3.73 -8.85
C TYR A 165 -10.06 -2.78 -9.57
N THR A 166 -10.86 -2.05 -8.80
CA THR A 166 -11.83 -1.11 -9.33
C THR A 166 -11.86 0.20 -8.53
N ASN A 167 -12.27 1.27 -9.21
CA ASN A 167 -12.57 2.58 -8.63
C ASN A 167 -11.37 3.33 -8.04
N LYS A 168 -10.99 3.04 -6.79
CA LYS A 168 -9.88 3.73 -6.10
C LYS A 168 -8.98 2.74 -5.38
N GLY A 169 -7.71 3.06 -5.26
CA GLY A 169 -6.75 2.29 -4.48
C GLY A 169 -5.60 3.14 -4.01
N ILE A 170 -5.08 2.83 -2.83
CA ILE A 170 -3.86 3.45 -2.30
C ILE A 170 -2.91 2.32 -1.93
N PHE A 171 -1.71 2.38 -2.48
CA PHE A 171 -0.68 1.35 -2.33
C PHE A 171 0.64 1.99 -1.92
N PHE A 172 1.28 1.36 -0.94
CA PHE A 172 2.68 1.54 -0.64
C PHE A 172 3.47 0.51 -1.44
N VAL A 173 4.50 0.98 -2.11
CA VAL A 173 5.40 0.19 -2.95
C VAL A 173 6.81 0.32 -2.39
N SER A 174 7.54 -0.79 -2.32
CA SER A 174 8.95 -0.84 -1.92
C SER A 174 9.64 -2.01 -2.60
N GLU A 175 10.93 -2.24 -2.33
CA GLU A 175 11.61 -3.48 -2.75
C GLU A 175 11.37 -4.65 -1.78
N GLY A 176 10.61 -4.41 -0.70
CA GLY A 176 10.30 -5.39 0.36
C GLY A 176 11.51 -5.93 1.10
N ARG A 177 12.61 -5.17 1.12
CA ARG A 177 13.87 -5.53 1.79
C ARG A 177 13.77 -5.27 3.29
N GLY A 178 14.66 -5.91 4.06
CA GLY A 178 14.92 -5.50 5.45
C GLY A 178 15.44 -4.07 5.51
N GLY A 179 15.30 -3.42 6.67
CA GLY A 179 15.74 -2.04 6.85
C GLY A 179 15.30 -1.46 8.18
N HIS A 180 15.58 -0.18 8.40
CA HIS A 180 15.09 0.55 9.56
C HIS A 180 13.69 1.09 9.26
N VAL A 181 12.79 0.97 10.24
CA VAL A 181 11.41 1.44 10.16
C VAL A 181 11.04 2.22 11.40
N ILE A 182 10.02 3.06 11.30
CA ILE A 182 9.41 3.71 12.45
C ILE A 182 8.50 2.71 13.14
N ARG A 183 8.82 2.37 14.38
CA ARG A 183 8.02 1.48 15.22
C ARG A 183 7.16 2.31 16.16
N VAL A 184 5.84 2.24 15.99
CA VAL A 184 4.86 2.92 16.83
C VAL A 184 4.22 1.91 17.78
N ARG A 185 4.33 2.16 19.08
CA ARG A 185 3.64 1.41 20.15
C ARG A 185 2.77 2.37 20.94
N ALA A 186 1.46 2.26 20.80
CA ALA A 186 0.51 3.13 21.48
C ALA A 186 -0.52 2.29 22.28
N LYS A 187 -0.79 2.66 23.53
CA LYS A 187 -1.74 1.99 24.41
C LYS A 187 -2.55 2.99 25.22
N GLY A 188 -3.83 2.68 25.44
CA GLY A 188 -4.75 3.50 26.23
C GLY A 188 -5.05 4.83 25.54
N ARG A 189 -5.68 4.77 24.36
CA ARG A 189 -6.12 5.98 23.63
C ARG A 189 -7.07 6.79 24.52
N LYS A 190 -6.82 8.10 24.66
CA LYS A 190 -7.62 8.99 25.50
C LYS A 190 -8.85 9.54 24.79
N THR A 191 -8.80 9.67 23.46
CA THR A 191 -9.91 10.09 22.61
C THR A 191 -10.65 8.88 22.06
N ILE A 192 -12.00 8.92 21.99
CA ILE A 192 -12.79 7.74 21.61
C ILE A 192 -13.13 7.68 20.10
N ASN A 193 -13.10 8.82 19.40
CA ASN A 193 -13.70 8.96 18.06
C ASN A 193 -12.73 8.94 16.87
N THR A 194 -11.42 8.81 17.09
CA THR A 194 -10.43 8.92 15.99
C THR A 194 -9.47 7.74 16.02
N ASP A 195 -9.35 7.00 14.91
CA ASP A 195 -8.42 5.88 14.79
C ASP A 195 -6.95 6.35 14.79
N ILE A 196 -6.03 5.44 15.11
CA ILE A 196 -4.60 5.75 15.23
C ILE A 196 -4.00 6.27 13.92
N ILE A 197 -4.48 5.80 12.75
CA ILE A 197 -3.96 6.21 11.44
C ILE A 197 -4.32 7.68 11.22
N THR A 198 -5.59 8.03 11.44
CA THR A 198 -6.05 9.43 11.33
C THR A 198 -5.30 10.33 12.30
N LEU A 199 -5.05 9.90 13.55
CA LEU A 199 -4.27 10.69 14.51
C LEU A 199 -2.82 10.92 14.05
N MET A 200 -2.15 9.89 13.52
CA MET A 200 -0.79 10.05 12.97
C MET A 200 -0.77 11.00 11.77
N GLN A 201 -1.78 10.90 10.89
CA GLN A 201 -1.91 11.81 9.75
C GLN A 201 -2.13 13.26 10.19
N MET A 202 -2.95 13.50 11.21
CA MET A 202 -3.17 14.85 11.76
C MET A 202 -1.88 15.45 12.32
N VAL A 203 -1.13 14.68 13.13
CA VAL A 203 0.16 15.13 13.70
C VAL A 203 1.16 15.50 12.60
N LEU A 204 1.27 14.67 11.56
CA LEU A 204 2.15 14.95 10.43
C LEU A 204 1.66 16.15 9.60
N TYR A 205 0.35 16.30 9.44
CA TYR A 205 -0.25 17.43 8.72
C TYR A 205 -0.03 18.76 9.46
N GLU A 206 -0.12 18.79 10.79
CA GLU A 206 0.18 20.00 11.56
C GLU A 206 1.63 20.46 11.37
N LYS A 207 2.56 19.51 11.19
CA LYS A 207 3.99 19.82 10.99
C LYS A 207 4.32 20.20 9.54
N TYR A 208 3.76 19.50 8.56
CA TYR A 208 4.18 19.59 7.15
C TYR A 208 3.12 20.14 6.19
N GLY A 209 1.87 20.27 6.64
CA GLY A 209 0.72 20.57 5.78
C GLY A 209 0.69 22.00 5.22
N ASN A 210 1.41 22.93 5.85
CA ASN A 210 1.41 24.34 5.43
C ASN A 210 2.18 24.60 4.12
N ASP A 211 2.98 23.63 3.65
CA ASP A 211 3.88 23.85 2.51
C ASP A 211 3.33 23.34 1.16
N ASN A 212 2.10 22.80 1.08
CA ASN A 212 1.57 22.10 -0.11
C ASN A 212 2.49 20.98 -0.65
N LYS A 213 3.40 20.47 0.18
CA LYS A 213 4.33 19.41 -0.17
C LYS A 213 3.74 18.06 0.19
N PHE A 214 4.00 17.06 -0.65
CA PHE A 214 3.73 15.68 -0.30
C PHE A 214 4.92 15.13 0.48
N VAL A 215 4.66 14.56 1.65
CA VAL A 215 5.70 13.96 2.49
C VAL A 215 5.57 12.44 2.45
N GLY A 216 6.67 11.73 2.25
CA GLY A 216 6.68 10.28 2.31
C GLY A 216 8.07 9.69 2.49
N LYS A 217 8.12 8.47 3.01
CA LYS A 217 9.33 7.72 3.25
C LYS A 217 9.08 6.22 3.22
#